data_AF-A0A6C0IIH1-F1
#
_entry.id   AF-A0A6C0IIH1-F1
#
_cell.length_a   1.000
_cell.length_b   1.000
_cell.length_c   1.000
_cell.angle_alpha   90.00
_cell.angle_beta   90.00
_cell.angle_gamma   90.00
#
_symmetry.space_group_name_H-M   'P 1'
#
loop_
_entity.id
_entity.type
_entity.pdbx_description
1 polymer ?
#
loop_
_entity_poly.entity_id
_entity_poly.type
_entity_poly.pdbx_seq_one_letter_code
_entity_poly.pdbx_strand_id
1 'polypeptide(L)' 'MHKTHQLSISVVFIILFIVMILYEALHPFAYIDAFANAGPARCGVDLPSCVGEHVRCINGYCRSDIPATLPPFSPLPMTP' A
#
# COMPACT_ATOMS: atom_id res chain seq x y z
N MET A 1 2.56 32.41 -38.39
CA MET A 1 3.30 31.18 -38.00
C MET A 1 3.36 30.90 -36.49
N HIS A 2 3.07 31.88 -35.62
CA HIS A 2 3.10 31.66 -34.16
C HIS A 2 1.95 30.79 -33.61
N LYS A 3 0.73 30.95 -34.14
CA LYS A 3 -0.47 30.19 -33.70
C LYS A 3 -0.40 28.69 -34.04
N THR A 4 0.15 28.33 -35.19
CA THR A 4 0.30 26.92 -35.62
C THR A 4 1.31 26.18 -34.75
N HIS A 5 2.39 26.84 -34.34
CA HIS A 5 3.38 26.28 -33.41
C HIS A 5 2.79 26.05 -32.01
N GLN A 6 2.02 26.99 -31.47
CA GLN A 6 1.38 26.79 -30.17
C GLN A 6 0.33 25.68 -30.19
N LEU A 7 -0.46 25.56 -31.27
CA LEU A 7 -1.42 24.47 -31.41
C LEU A 7 -0.71 23.10 -31.44
N SER A 8 0.44 23.01 -32.10
CA SER A 8 1.22 21.77 -32.18
C SER A 8 1.77 21.32 -30.82
N ILE A 9 2.24 22.25 -29.99
CA ILE A 9 2.79 21.93 -28.66
C ILE A 9 1.67 21.45 -27.73
N SER A 10 0.52 22.12 -27.74
CA SER A 10 -0.63 21.72 -26.92
C SER A 10 -1.14 20.33 -27.28
N VAL A 11 -1.19 20.00 -28.57
CA VAL A 11 -1.61 18.66 -29.03
C VAL A 11 -0.62 17.60 -28.58
N VAL A 12 0.68 17.83 -28.74
CA VAL A 12 1.72 16.89 -28.27
C VAL A 12 1.65 16.69 -26.76
N PHE A 13 1.45 17.76 -25.99
CA PHE A 13 1.33 17.66 -24.53
C PHE A 13 0.11 16.84 -24.10
N ILE A 14 -1.04 17.04 -24.73
CA ILE A 14 -2.27 16.28 -24.44
C ILE A 14 -2.04 14.80 -24.74
N ILE A 15 -1.41 14.46 -25.86
CA ILE A 15 -1.12 13.07 -26.22
C ILE A 15 -0.22 12.42 -25.17
N LEU A 16 0.88 13.09 -24.78
CA LEU A 16 1.79 12.57 -23.75
C LEU A 16 1.09 12.36 -22.40
N PHE A 17 0.21 13.30 -22.02
CA PHE A 17 -0.54 13.21 -20.77
C PHE A 17 -1.51 12.01 -20.75
N ILE A 18 -2.23 11.80 -21.86
CA ILE A 18 -3.12 10.63 -21.99
C ILE A 18 -2.32 9.33 -21.93
N VAL A 19 -1.19 9.25 -22.62
CA VAL A 19 -0.31 8.07 -22.59
C VAL A 19 0.19 7.78 -21.17
N MET A 20 0.57 8.81 -20.41
CA MET A 20 1.00 8.65 -19.02
C MET A 20 -0.13 8.11 -18.14
N ILE A 21 -1.35 8.65 -18.24
CA ILE A 21 -2.49 8.15 -17.47
C ILE A 21 -2.78 6.69 -17.81
N LEU A 22 -2.76 6.33 -19.09
CA LEU A 22 -2.97 4.95 -19.52
C LEU A 22 -1.86 4.03 -19.04
N TYR A 23 -0.61 4.49 -19.05
CA TYR A 23 0.52 3.72 -18.54
C TYR A 23 0.34 3.38 -17.06
N GLU A 24 0.00 4.37 -16.24
CA GLU A 24 -0.28 4.24 -14.81
C GLU A 24 -1.53 3.38 -14.51
N ALA A 25 -2.58 3.52 -15.33
CA ALA A 25 -3.79 2.73 -15.18
C ALA A 25 -3.60 1.25 -15.58
N LEU A 26 -2.77 0.99 -16.59
CA LEU A 26 -2.46 -0.37 -17.07
C LEU A 26 -1.34 -1.04 -16.25
N HIS A 27 -0.47 -0.25 -15.64
CA HIS A 27 0.55 -0.71 -14.69
C HIS A 27 0.22 -0.08 -13.33
N PRO A 28 -0.89 -0.49 -12.68
CA PRO A 28 -1.13 -0.06 -11.32
C PRO A 28 0.14 -0.43 -10.56
N PHE A 29 0.87 0.57 -10.06
CA PHE A 29 2.07 0.37 -9.27
C PHE A 29 1.79 -0.80 -8.35
N ALA A 30 2.42 -1.94 -8.64
CA ALA A 30 2.22 -3.14 -7.86
C ALA A 30 2.52 -2.69 -6.44
N TYR A 31 1.47 -2.60 -5.61
CA TYR A 31 1.49 -1.95 -4.30
C TYR A 31 2.79 -2.35 -3.60
N ILE A 32 3.80 -1.47 -3.67
CA ILE A 32 5.11 -1.76 -3.10
C ILE A 32 4.91 -1.45 -1.63
N ASP A 33 4.23 -2.37 -0.94
CA ASP A 33 4.61 -2.65 0.43
C ASP A 33 6.09 -2.93 0.36
N ALA A 34 6.91 -1.94 0.74
CA ALA A 34 8.37 -1.99 0.70
C ALA A 34 8.95 -3.15 1.56
N PHE A 35 8.10 -4.02 2.09
CA PHE A 35 8.39 -5.12 2.98
C PHE A 35 7.65 -6.44 2.62
N ALA A 36 6.78 -6.48 1.59
CA ALA A 36 5.97 -7.68 1.31
C ALA A 36 6.69 -8.75 0.47
N ASN A 37 7.66 -8.38 -0.36
CA ASN A 37 8.16 -9.27 -1.44
C ASN A 37 9.65 -9.63 -1.37
N ALA A 38 10.35 -9.34 -0.26
CA ALA A 38 11.76 -9.69 -0.09
C ALA A 38 11.92 -10.99 0.74
N GLY A 39 11.80 -12.15 0.08
CA GLY A 39 12.09 -13.46 0.68
C GLY A 39 11.01 -13.96 1.65
N PRO A 40 11.29 -14.95 2.53
CA PRO A 40 10.35 -15.36 3.58
C PRO A 40 10.07 -14.13 4.45
N ALA A 41 8.95 -13.46 4.17
CA ALA A 41 8.74 -12.05 4.47
C ALA A 41 8.77 -11.81 5.97
N ARG A 42 9.92 -11.36 6.48
CA ARG A 42 10.11 -10.97 7.88
C ARG A 42 9.33 -9.68 8.10
N CYS A 43 8.55 -9.62 9.17
CA CYS A 43 7.77 -8.43 9.46
C CYS A 43 8.56 -7.42 10.31
N GLY A 44 9.50 -6.72 9.68
CA GLY A 44 10.42 -5.81 10.37
C GLY A 44 11.78 -6.42 10.66
N VAL A 45 12.61 -5.68 11.40
CA VAL A 45 13.96 -6.11 11.78
C VAL A 45 13.85 -7.10 12.95
N ASP A 46 14.40 -8.30 12.79
CA ASP A 46 14.42 -9.39 13.79
C ASP A 46 13.08 -10.01 14.18
N LEU A 47 11.99 -9.66 13.52
CA LEU A 47 10.71 -10.35 13.71
C LEU A 47 10.51 -11.52 12.72
N PRO A 48 9.86 -12.61 13.16
CA PRO A 48 9.43 -13.67 12.26
C PRO A 48 8.36 -13.14 11.29
N SER A 49 8.05 -13.93 10.26
CA SER A 49 6.88 -13.70 9.42
C SER A 49 5.61 -13.74 10.26
N CYS A 50 4.64 -12.88 9.93
CA CYS A 50 3.34 -12.94 10.57
C CYS A 50 2.65 -14.27 10.26
N VAL A 51 2.08 -14.91 11.29
CA VAL A 51 1.36 -16.18 11.17
C VAL A 51 -0.11 -15.93 11.45
N GLY A 52 -0.97 -16.18 10.47
CA GLY A 52 -2.43 -16.09 10.60
C GLY A 52 -3.11 -15.55 9.33
N GLU A 53 -4.33 -16.02 9.06
CA GLU A 53 -5.10 -15.69 7.86
C GLU A 53 -5.52 -14.20 7.77
N HIS A 54 -5.63 -13.55 8.93
CA HIS A 54 -6.05 -12.15 9.05
C HIS A 54 -4.96 -11.26 9.67
N VAL A 55 -3.69 -11.65 9.55
CA VAL A 55 -2.56 -10.91 10.13
C VAL A 55 -1.66 -10.38 9.01
N ARG A 56 -1.45 -9.06 8.98
CA ARG A 56 -0.62 -8.37 7.98
C ARG A 56 0.54 -7.66 8.64
N CYS A 57 1.64 -7.53 7.91
CA CYS A 57 2.76 -6.72 8.36
C CYS A 57 2.51 -5.24 8.04
N ILE A 58 2.50 -4.38 9.06
CA ILE A 58 2.35 -2.94 8.89
C ILE A 58 3.43 -2.27 9.73
N ASN A 59 4.28 -1.42 9.11
CA ASN A 59 5.35 -0.68 9.79
C ASN A 59 6.27 -1.55 10.68
N GLY A 60 6.53 -2.81 10.29
CA GLY A 60 7.39 -3.72 11.06
C GLY A 60 6.73 -4.36 12.29
N TYR A 61 5.39 -4.39 12.37
CA TYR A 61 4.67 -5.19 13.35
C TYR A 61 3.50 -5.95 12.71
N CYS A 62 3.17 -7.10 13.29
CA CYS A 62 2.03 -7.92 12.86
C CYS A 62 0.72 -7.34 13.40
N ARG A 63 -0.16 -6.92 12.51
CA ARG A 63 -1.48 -6.37 12.82
C ARG A 63 -2.57 -7.31 12.35
N SER A 64 -3.52 -7.62 13.23
CA SER A 64 -4.75 -8.34 12.87
C SER A 64 -5.79 -7.37 12.30
N ASP A 65 -6.48 -7.78 11.23
CA ASP A 65 -7.66 -7.09 10.70
C ASP A 65 -8.92 -7.34 11.58
N ILE A 66 -8.88 -8.37 12.44
CA ILE A 66 -9.97 -8.69 13.38
C ILE A 66 -9.93 -7.71 14.56
N PRO A 67 -11.02 -6.99 14.87
CA PRO A 67 -11.08 -6.11 16.03
C PRO A 67 -10.94 -6.91 17.32
N ALA A 68 -10.22 -6.36 18.31
CA ALA A 68 -10.10 -7.00 19.61
C ALA A 68 -11.47 -7.07 20.29
N THR A 69 -11.89 -8.28 20.66
CA THR A 69 -13.10 -8.50 21.45
C THR A 69 -12.71 -8.60 22.91
N LEU A 70 -13.38 -7.84 23.78
CA LEU A 70 -13.21 -7.99 25.22
C LEU A 70 -13.80 -9.35 25.64
N PRO A 71 -13.07 -10.15 26.43
CA PRO A 71 -13.67 -11.34 27.02
C PRO A 71 -14.80 -10.92 27.98
N PRO A 72 -15.89 -11.70 28.07
CA PRO A 72 -17.01 -11.39 28.97
C PRO A 72 -16.59 -11.39 30.45
N PHE A 73 -15.53 -12.13 30.79
CA PHE A 73 -14.94 -12.15 32.11
C PHE A 73 -13.43 -11.96 31.98
N SER A 74 -12.90 -10.98 32.69
CA SER A 74 -11.45 -10.78 32.83
C SER A 74 -11.02 -11.28 34.21
N PRO A 75 -9.99 -12.14 34.32
CA PRO A 75 -9.41 -12.52 35.61
C PRO A 75 -8.57 -11.37 36.22
N LEU A 76 -8.38 -10.27 35.48
CA LEU A 76 -7.63 -9.13 35.97
C LEU A 76 -8.45 -8.36 37.00
N PRO A 77 -7.86 -8.02 38.16
CA PRO A 77 -8.53 -7.19 39.14
C PRO A 77 -8.86 -5.84 38.51
N MET A 78 -10.13 -5.42 38.56
CA MET A 78 -10.47 -4.02 38.34
C MET A 78 -9.90 -3.26 39.54
N THR A 79 -8.83 -2.51 39.34
CA THR A 79 -8.30 -1.63 40.38
C THR A 79 -9.39 -0.62 40.78
N PRO A 80 -9.53 -0.30 42.08
CA PRO A 80 -10.51 0.65 42.58
C PRO A 80 -10.26 2.09 42.10
#